data_AF-A0A8H5ZE71-F1
#
_entry.id   AF-A0A8H5ZE71-F1
#
_cell.length_a   1.000
_cell.length_b   1.000
_cell.length_c   1.000
_cell.angle_alpha   90.00
_cell.angle_beta   90.00
_cell.angle_gamma   90.00
#
_symmetry.space_group_name_H-M   'P 1'
#
loop_
_entity.id
_entity.type
_entity.pdbx_description
1 polymer ?
#
loop_
_entity_poly.entity_id
_entity_poly.type
_entity_poly.pdbx_seq_one_letter_code
_entity_poly.pdbx_strand_id
1 'polypeptide(L)'
;MDDEGPKWRLDTGLSTCQQAACKRNKTKIGKGELRIGTHTLFDNGIERRWYMAWRHWECATKHQIAGLKETTENDPTKAPGYDRLSQKSQEQVRLAFEEGMPFDKGFKDIREDLAKTSCKYAKEYRDAECYKADVATRAAACRGCDCVSDNIKITKGHLRLGILVNFDGDHTSTYYKHWRCMSEYDLACAQMCYEKGEFYGIDKIPEELKEVVLKTLETGEVVEPPEPKIVPPKARAKPKLKTSRSKKTKVKPEPSISSEESEGPLEDLSDELQETIPPSPATKPKAKKSKAKRRPAKEIDSSSEAEPEYIPRKSRSRSSPFKEANVLAEAATSAPEDLMDD
;
A
#
# COMPACT_ATOMS: atom_id res chain seq x y z
N MET A 1 4.29 -32.69 -18.33
CA MET A 1 3.34 -31.60 -18.02
C MET A 1 4.19 -30.38 -17.84
N ASP A 2 4.40 -29.63 -18.92
CA ASP A 2 5.19 -28.40 -18.86
C ASP A 2 4.56 -27.47 -17.81
N ASP A 3 5.32 -27.03 -16.82
CA ASP A 3 4.90 -26.08 -15.77
C ASP A 3 4.51 -24.68 -16.30
N GLU A 4 4.29 -24.58 -17.61
CA GLU A 4 3.93 -23.38 -18.32
C GLU A 4 2.40 -23.21 -18.23
N GLY A 5 1.95 -22.49 -17.21
CA GLY A 5 0.54 -22.13 -17.03
C GLY A 5 -0.08 -21.47 -18.27
N PRO A 6 -1.42 -21.30 -18.30
CA PRO A 6 -2.11 -20.85 -19.51
C PRO A 6 -1.58 -19.50 -19.99
N LYS A 7 -1.26 -19.44 -21.29
CA LYS A 7 -0.68 -18.24 -21.94
C LYS A 7 -1.55 -16.99 -21.75
N TRP A 8 -2.86 -17.15 -21.70
CA TRP A 8 -3.83 -16.08 -21.50
C TRP A 8 -4.81 -16.44 -20.38
N ARG A 9 -5.19 -15.45 -19.56
CA ARG A 9 -6.11 -15.65 -18.43
C ARG A 9 -6.95 -14.41 -18.17
N LEU A 10 -8.20 -14.62 -17.77
CA LEU A 10 -9.12 -13.60 -17.28
C LEU A 10 -9.19 -13.63 -15.75
N ASP A 11 -9.30 -12.46 -15.13
CA ASP A 11 -9.37 -12.32 -13.67
C ASP A 11 -9.97 -10.96 -13.27
N THR A 12 -10.23 -10.76 -11.98
CA THR A 12 -10.79 -9.53 -11.40
C THR A 12 -10.02 -9.02 -10.17
N GLY A 13 -8.76 -9.46 -9.98
CA GLY A 13 -7.94 -9.02 -8.85
C GLY A 13 -7.32 -7.62 -8.98
N LEU A 14 -6.60 -7.19 -7.93
CA LEU A 14 -5.76 -5.98 -7.95
C LEU A 14 -4.47 -6.21 -8.73
N SER A 15 -4.09 -5.30 -9.62
CA SER A 15 -2.76 -5.31 -10.26
C SER A 15 -2.42 -3.96 -10.88
N THR A 16 -1.24 -3.87 -11.48
CA THR A 16 -0.82 -2.71 -12.28
C THR A 16 -0.89 -3.07 -13.76
N CYS A 17 -1.58 -2.24 -14.54
CA CYS A 17 -1.66 -2.43 -15.99
C CYS A 17 -0.28 -2.25 -16.64
N GLN A 18 0.14 -3.22 -17.46
CA GLN A 18 1.43 -3.20 -18.16
C GLN A 18 1.42 -2.39 -19.45
N GLN A 19 0.29 -1.85 -19.87
CA GLN A 19 0.23 -0.97 -21.04
C GLN A 19 1.02 0.31 -20.77
N ALA A 20 1.85 0.74 -21.73
CA ALA A 20 2.81 1.82 -21.51
C ALA A 20 2.17 3.13 -21.04
N ALA A 21 1.00 3.49 -21.58
CA ALA A 21 0.25 4.68 -21.17
C ALA A 21 -0.22 4.60 -19.70
N CYS A 22 -0.90 3.51 -19.32
CA CYS A 22 -1.38 3.28 -17.96
C CYS A 22 -0.24 3.17 -16.95
N LYS A 23 0.86 2.50 -17.34
CA LYS A 23 2.06 2.34 -16.51
C LYS A 23 2.73 3.69 -16.22
N ARG A 24 2.84 4.58 -17.22
CA ARG A 24 3.33 5.97 -17.02
C ARG A 24 2.41 6.78 -16.12
N ASN A 25 1.09 6.61 -16.28
CA ASN A 25 0.09 7.29 -15.45
C ASN A 25 -0.09 6.67 -14.06
N LYS A 26 0.61 5.56 -13.77
CA LYS A 26 0.48 4.78 -12.52
C LYS A 26 -0.97 4.35 -12.23
N THR A 27 -1.77 4.16 -13.27
CA THR A 27 -3.14 3.68 -13.14
C THR A 27 -3.12 2.21 -12.71
N LYS A 28 -3.82 1.90 -11.62
CA LYS A 28 -3.97 0.54 -11.09
C LYS A 28 -5.30 -0.03 -11.57
N ILE A 29 -5.30 -1.33 -11.82
CA ILE A 29 -6.52 -2.11 -12.06
C ILE A 29 -7.19 -2.30 -10.69
N GLY A 30 -8.43 -1.85 -10.56
CA GLY A 30 -9.23 -1.97 -9.35
C GLY A 30 -9.55 -3.43 -9.00
N LYS A 31 -9.80 -3.72 -7.72
CA LYS A 31 -10.34 -5.03 -7.34
C LYS A 31 -11.76 -5.12 -7.88
N GLY A 32 -12.13 -6.25 -8.47
CA GLY A 32 -13.40 -6.44 -9.14
C GLY A 32 -13.40 -5.99 -10.60
N GLU A 33 -12.38 -5.29 -11.10
CA GLU A 33 -12.31 -4.81 -12.49
C GLU A 33 -11.87 -5.93 -13.45
N LEU A 34 -12.55 -6.08 -14.58
CA LEU A 34 -12.20 -7.06 -15.61
C LEU A 34 -10.80 -6.77 -16.18
N ARG A 35 -9.93 -7.79 -16.16
CA ARG A 35 -8.56 -7.70 -16.69
C ARG A 35 -8.16 -8.96 -17.45
N ILE A 36 -7.26 -8.78 -18.41
CA ILE A 36 -6.62 -9.86 -19.15
C ILE A 36 -5.14 -9.95 -18.77
N GLY A 37 -4.68 -11.16 -18.53
CA GLY A 37 -3.30 -11.48 -18.20
C GLY A 37 -2.63 -12.25 -19.33
N THR A 38 -1.33 -12.01 -19.49
CA THR A 38 -0.46 -12.73 -20.41
C THR A 38 0.68 -13.37 -19.65
N HIS A 39 0.87 -14.68 -19.81
CA HIS A 39 2.01 -15.38 -19.26
C HIS A 39 3.28 -14.92 -19.99
N THR A 40 4.15 -14.22 -19.27
CA THR A 40 5.36 -13.59 -19.83
C THR A 40 6.57 -14.07 -19.06
N LEU A 41 7.63 -14.44 -19.78
CA LEU A 41 8.91 -14.75 -19.20
C LEU A 41 9.63 -13.46 -18.83
N PHE A 42 9.94 -13.26 -17.55
CA PHE A 42 10.90 -12.26 -17.11
C PHE A 42 12.28 -12.90 -17.13
N ASP A 43 13.16 -12.36 -17.97
CA ASP A 43 14.57 -12.75 -18.03
C ASP A 43 15.42 -11.48 -17.95
N ASN A 44 16.21 -11.36 -16.88
CA ASN A 44 17.16 -10.26 -16.67
C ASN A 44 18.62 -10.75 -16.71
N GLY A 45 18.87 -11.99 -17.17
CA GLY A 45 20.19 -12.63 -17.17
C GLY A 45 20.66 -13.16 -15.81
N ILE A 46 19.94 -12.89 -14.72
CA ILE A 46 20.25 -13.35 -13.36
C ILE A 46 19.15 -14.29 -12.85
N GLU A 47 17.89 -13.94 -13.11
CA GLU A 47 16.69 -14.65 -12.70
C GLU A 47 15.78 -14.82 -13.93
N ARG A 48 15.40 -16.07 -14.20
CA ARG A 48 14.37 -16.42 -15.17
C ARG A 48 13.14 -16.86 -14.40
N ARG A 49 12.07 -16.08 -14.50
CA ARG A 49 10.79 -16.43 -13.86
C ARG A 49 9.61 -16.07 -14.74
N TRP A 50 8.61 -16.94 -14.72
CA TRP A 50 7.34 -16.64 -15.34
C TRP A 50 6.50 -15.72 -14.46
N TYR A 51 5.82 -14.76 -15.07
CA TYR A 51 4.86 -13.90 -14.38
C TYR A 51 3.69 -13.54 -15.28
N MET A 52 2.55 -13.19 -14.66
CA MET A 52 1.37 -12.72 -15.39
C MET A 52 1.44 -11.19 -15.59
N ALA A 53 1.59 -10.78 -16.84
CA ALA A 53 1.51 -9.38 -17.24
C ALA A 53 0.03 -8.98 -17.44
N TRP A 54 -0.54 -8.30 -16.45
CA TRP A 54 -1.93 -7.86 -16.46
C TRP A 54 -2.15 -6.55 -17.24
N ARG A 55 -3.30 -6.42 -17.90
CA ARG A 55 -3.77 -5.18 -18.54
C ARG A 55 -5.25 -4.96 -18.20
N HIS A 56 -5.69 -3.69 -18.16
CA HIS A 56 -7.12 -3.37 -18.13
C HIS A 56 -7.79 -4.03 -19.34
N TRP A 57 -9.07 -4.36 -19.24
CA TRP A 57 -9.83 -4.87 -20.37
C TRP A 57 -9.78 -3.92 -21.59
N GLU A 58 -9.95 -2.62 -21.36
CA GLU A 58 -9.80 -1.55 -22.38
C GLU A 58 -8.41 -1.49 -23.04
N CYS A 59 -7.38 -2.00 -22.36
CA CYS A 59 -6.00 -2.03 -22.83
C CYS A 59 -5.62 -3.35 -23.52
N ALA A 60 -6.55 -4.29 -23.62
CA ALA A 60 -6.34 -5.55 -24.29
C ALA A 60 -6.14 -5.32 -25.79
N THR A 61 -5.12 -5.95 -26.36
CA THR A 61 -4.84 -5.84 -27.80
C THR A 61 -5.55 -6.94 -28.57
N LYS A 62 -5.81 -6.69 -29.86
CA LYS A 62 -6.39 -7.69 -30.78
C LYS A 62 -5.65 -9.04 -30.73
N HIS A 63 -4.32 -9.01 -30.60
CA HIS A 63 -3.51 -10.22 -30.50
C HIS A 63 -3.78 -11.02 -29.22
N GLN A 64 -4.05 -10.36 -28.09
CA GLN A 64 -4.37 -11.07 -26.84
C GLN A 64 -5.74 -11.74 -26.93
N ILE A 65 -6.73 -11.09 -27.55
CA ILE A 65 -8.05 -11.67 -27.78
C ILE A 65 -7.97 -12.82 -28.80
N ALA A 66 -7.23 -12.64 -29.89
CA ALA A 66 -7.01 -13.70 -30.89
C ALA A 66 -6.30 -14.91 -30.28
N GLY A 67 -5.25 -14.69 -29.49
CA GLY A 67 -4.55 -15.77 -28.78
C GLY A 67 -5.43 -16.46 -27.74
N LEU A 68 -6.31 -15.71 -27.06
CA LEU A 68 -7.29 -16.30 -26.13
C LEU A 68 -8.30 -17.18 -26.89
N LYS A 69 -8.82 -16.71 -28.04
CA LYS A 69 -9.70 -17.51 -28.92
C LYS A 69 -9.03 -18.79 -29.40
N GLU A 70 -7.76 -18.70 -29.82
CA GLU A 70 -6.99 -19.85 -30.31
C GLU A 70 -6.84 -20.90 -29.20
N THR A 71 -6.50 -20.47 -27.98
CA THR A 71 -6.38 -21.40 -26.84
C THR A 71 -7.68 -22.02 -26.37
N THR A 72 -8.83 -21.44 -26.73
CA THR A 72 -10.14 -21.91 -26.27
C THR A 72 -11.03 -22.44 -27.39
N GLU A 73 -10.46 -22.70 -28.57
CA GLU A 73 -11.18 -23.20 -29.75
C GLU A 73 -12.37 -22.31 -30.13
N ASN A 74 -12.21 -20.99 -29.98
CA ASN A 74 -13.24 -19.96 -30.19
C ASN A 74 -14.45 -20.05 -29.25
N ASP A 75 -14.39 -20.85 -28.20
CA ASP A 75 -15.41 -20.92 -27.15
C ASP A 75 -15.00 -20.01 -25.97
N PRO A 76 -15.77 -18.94 -25.65
CA PRO A 76 -15.45 -18.05 -24.55
C PRO A 76 -15.61 -18.73 -23.18
N THR A 77 -16.46 -19.76 -23.06
CA THR A 77 -16.72 -20.44 -21.78
C THR A 77 -15.54 -21.26 -21.29
N LYS A 78 -14.67 -21.71 -22.21
CA LYS A 78 -13.43 -22.43 -21.93
C LYS A 78 -12.28 -21.51 -21.52
N ALA A 79 -12.45 -20.18 -21.58
CA ALA A 79 -11.40 -19.23 -21.24
C ALA A 79 -11.00 -19.32 -19.75
N PRO A 80 -9.70 -19.44 -19.42
CA PRO A 80 -9.26 -19.54 -18.03
C PRO A 80 -9.73 -18.36 -17.18
N GLY A 81 -10.60 -18.62 -16.20
CA GLY A 81 -11.17 -17.61 -15.28
C GLY A 81 -12.50 -17.00 -15.71
N TYR A 82 -13.09 -17.42 -16.83
CA TYR A 82 -14.40 -16.94 -17.31
C TYR A 82 -15.54 -17.24 -16.34
N ASP A 83 -15.49 -18.41 -15.70
CA ASP A 83 -16.45 -18.89 -14.69
C ASP A 83 -16.60 -17.96 -13.48
N ARG A 84 -15.55 -17.19 -13.15
CA ARG A 84 -15.51 -16.30 -11.98
C ARG A 84 -15.96 -14.88 -12.28
N LEU A 85 -16.18 -14.55 -13.55
CA LEU A 85 -16.58 -13.22 -14.00
C LEU A 85 -18.06 -12.96 -13.68
N SER A 86 -18.46 -11.67 -13.61
CA SER A 86 -19.87 -11.31 -13.55
C SER A 86 -20.56 -11.64 -14.89
N GLN A 87 -21.88 -11.76 -14.92
CA GLN A 87 -22.63 -11.96 -16.16
C GLN A 87 -22.35 -10.84 -17.19
N LYS A 88 -22.24 -9.57 -16.74
CA LYS A 88 -21.91 -8.44 -17.61
C LYS A 88 -20.50 -8.55 -18.19
N SER A 89 -19.52 -8.96 -17.37
CA SER A 89 -18.15 -9.23 -17.84
C SER A 89 -18.09 -10.41 -18.82
N GLN A 90 -18.85 -11.47 -18.57
CA GLN A 90 -18.96 -12.63 -19.45
C GLN A 90 -19.51 -12.25 -20.83
N GLU A 91 -20.56 -11.42 -20.87
CA GLU A 91 -21.11 -10.87 -22.11
C GLU A 91 -20.08 -10.03 -22.87
N GLN A 92 -19.31 -9.18 -22.19
CA GLN A 92 -18.26 -8.39 -22.84
C GLN A 92 -17.13 -9.26 -23.42
N VAL A 93 -16.77 -10.36 -22.75
CA VAL A 93 -15.82 -11.33 -23.29
C VAL A 93 -16.40 -12.02 -24.52
N ARG A 94 -17.69 -12.42 -24.48
CA ARG A 94 -18.38 -13.03 -25.62
C ARG A 94 -18.42 -12.10 -26.84
N LEU A 95 -18.77 -10.83 -26.64
CA LEU A 95 -18.75 -9.81 -27.70
C LEU A 95 -17.34 -9.57 -28.24
N ALA A 96 -16.33 -9.53 -27.37
CA ALA A 96 -14.94 -9.41 -27.81
C ALA A 96 -14.46 -10.64 -28.61
N PHE A 97 -15.03 -11.82 -28.34
CA PHE A 97 -14.82 -13.03 -29.13
C PHE A 97 -15.51 -12.96 -30.50
N GLU A 98 -16.58 -12.19 -30.68
CA GLU A 98 -17.18 -12.01 -32.01
C GLU A 98 -16.38 -11.00 -32.83
N GLU A 99 -16.05 -9.85 -32.23
CA GLU A 99 -15.36 -8.75 -32.94
C GLU A 99 -13.83 -8.93 -33.06
N GLY A 100 -13.23 -9.75 -32.20
CA GLY A 100 -11.77 -9.89 -32.12
C GLY A 100 -11.07 -8.69 -31.46
N MET A 101 -11.81 -7.81 -30.81
CA MET A 101 -11.30 -6.70 -30.01
C MET A 101 -12.24 -6.39 -28.84
N PRO A 102 -11.79 -5.70 -27.77
CA PRO A 102 -12.68 -5.27 -26.71
C PRO A 102 -13.79 -4.38 -27.29
N PHE A 103 -15.05 -4.82 -27.13
CA PHE A 103 -16.25 -4.16 -27.62
C PHE A 103 -16.39 -2.75 -27.03
N ASP A 104 -16.46 -2.67 -25.70
CA ASP A 104 -16.54 -1.42 -24.97
C ASP A 104 -15.19 -1.06 -24.33
N LYS A 105 -14.53 -0.03 -24.88
CA LYS A 105 -13.26 0.51 -24.36
C LYS A 105 -13.42 1.31 -23.07
N GLY A 106 -14.64 1.63 -22.65
CA GLY A 106 -14.91 2.28 -21.36
C GLY A 106 -15.30 1.30 -20.26
N PHE A 107 -15.46 0.02 -20.58
CA PHE A 107 -15.97 -0.98 -19.66
C PHE A 107 -14.92 -1.40 -18.64
N LYS A 108 -15.28 -1.24 -17.37
CA LYS A 108 -14.45 -1.66 -16.22
C LYS A 108 -15.10 -2.76 -15.39
N ASP A 109 -16.43 -2.85 -15.41
CA ASP A 109 -17.25 -3.77 -14.60
C ASP A 109 -16.70 -3.97 -13.21
N ILE A 110 -16.61 -2.86 -12.49
CA ILE A 110 -16.14 -2.87 -11.11
C ILE A 110 -17.23 -3.56 -10.29
N ARG A 111 -17.05 -4.86 -10.07
CA ARG A 111 -17.89 -5.67 -9.18
C ARG A 111 -17.89 -5.06 -7.79
N GLU A 112 -18.95 -4.34 -7.42
CA GLU A 112 -19.04 -3.59 -6.16
C GLU A 112 -18.86 -4.49 -4.92
N ASP A 113 -19.23 -5.75 -5.03
CA ASP A 113 -19.03 -6.78 -4.00
C ASP A 113 -17.53 -7.11 -3.79
N LEU A 114 -16.73 -7.07 -4.85
CA LEU A 114 -15.27 -7.26 -4.79
C LEU A 114 -14.51 -5.95 -4.62
N ALA A 115 -15.09 -4.84 -5.09
CA ALA A 115 -14.51 -3.51 -5.19
C ALA A 115 -14.80 -2.63 -3.97
N LYS A 116 -15.85 -2.93 -3.19
CA LYS A 116 -15.87 -2.57 -1.77
C LYS A 116 -14.64 -3.20 -1.18
N THR A 117 -13.60 -2.38 -1.13
CA THR A 117 -12.37 -2.58 -0.39
C THR A 117 -12.83 -3.24 0.89
N SER A 118 -12.65 -4.56 1.02
CA SER A 118 -12.85 -5.30 2.26
C SER A 118 -12.25 -4.37 3.30
N CYS A 119 -13.08 -3.74 4.13
CA CYS A 119 -12.70 -2.53 4.86
C CYS A 119 -11.34 -2.86 5.46
N LYS A 120 -10.25 -2.23 5.00
CA LYS A 120 -8.94 -2.91 4.83
C LYS A 120 -8.44 -3.59 6.10
N TYR A 121 -8.99 -3.18 7.25
CA TYR A 121 -8.87 -3.83 8.54
C TYR A 121 -10.10 -3.73 9.46
N ALA A 122 -11.32 -3.47 8.96
CA ALA A 122 -12.53 -3.66 9.78
C ALA A 122 -12.92 -5.14 9.80
N LYS A 123 -11.92 -5.96 10.16
CA LYS A 123 -12.14 -7.34 10.52
C LYS A 123 -12.52 -7.32 11.99
N GLU A 124 -13.63 -7.96 12.33
CA GLU A 124 -13.84 -8.41 13.71
C GLU A 124 -12.70 -9.37 14.04
N TYR A 125 -11.94 -9.07 15.10
CA TYR A 125 -10.83 -9.89 15.53
C TYR A 125 -11.37 -11.04 16.37
N ARG A 126 -11.80 -12.11 15.69
CA ARG A 126 -12.32 -13.33 16.34
C ARG A 126 -11.23 -14.17 17.00
N ASP A 127 -9.99 -13.87 16.67
CA ASP A 127 -8.73 -14.44 17.16
C ASP A 127 -8.06 -13.55 18.22
N ALA A 128 -8.83 -12.63 18.82
CA ALA A 128 -8.34 -11.82 19.94
C ALA A 128 -8.20 -12.69 21.20
N GLU A 129 -7.01 -12.69 21.81
CA GLU A 129 -6.77 -13.41 23.06
C GLU A 129 -7.12 -12.59 24.28
N CYS A 130 -6.85 -11.29 24.23
CA CYS A 130 -7.21 -10.39 25.32
C CYS A 130 -7.46 -8.96 24.83
N TYR A 131 -8.14 -8.21 25.70
CA TYR A 131 -8.48 -6.81 25.48
C TYR A 131 -7.79 -5.95 26.53
N LYS A 132 -7.48 -4.71 26.15
CA LYS A 132 -6.96 -3.71 27.06
C LYS A 132 -7.58 -2.34 26.80
N ALA A 133 -7.79 -1.57 27.85
CA ALA A 133 -8.04 -0.14 27.72
C ALA A 133 -6.75 0.61 28.03
N ASP A 134 -6.40 1.61 27.22
CA ASP A 134 -5.31 2.54 27.53
C ASP A 134 -5.58 3.94 26.97
N VAL A 135 -4.87 4.92 27.53
CA VAL A 135 -4.83 6.29 26.98
C VAL A 135 -3.71 6.38 25.97
N ALA A 136 -4.01 6.83 24.75
CA ALA A 136 -3.05 6.87 23.66
C ALA A 136 -1.82 7.74 24.01
N THR A 137 -0.65 7.13 24.12
CA THR A 137 0.61 7.85 24.38
C THR A 137 1.21 8.50 23.13
N ARG A 138 0.89 7.92 21.96
CA ARG A 138 1.28 8.35 20.62
C ARG A 138 0.10 8.20 19.68
N ALA A 139 0.13 8.92 18.55
CA ALA A 139 -0.90 8.76 17.53
C ALA A 139 -0.89 7.33 16.97
N ALA A 140 -2.06 6.69 16.90
CA ALA A 140 -2.23 5.35 16.37
C ALA A 140 -3.29 5.33 15.26
N ALA A 141 -3.20 4.37 14.33
CA ALA A 141 -4.25 4.16 13.35
C ALA A 141 -5.41 3.38 13.98
N CYS A 142 -6.63 3.91 13.88
CA CYS A 142 -7.83 3.18 14.27
C CYS A 142 -8.14 2.09 13.24
N ARG A 143 -8.63 0.93 13.71
CA ARG A 143 -9.06 -0.20 12.87
C ARG A 143 -10.59 -0.30 12.70
N GLY A 144 -11.36 0.67 13.18
CA GLY A 144 -12.81 0.75 12.94
C GLY A 144 -13.13 1.16 11.50
N CYS A 145 -14.22 0.66 10.92
CA CYS A 145 -14.47 0.79 9.47
C CYS A 145 -14.59 2.25 9.00
N ASP A 146 -15.32 3.09 9.73
CA ASP A 146 -15.49 4.51 9.36
C ASP A 146 -14.18 5.27 9.47
N CYS A 147 -13.44 5.07 10.56
CA CYS A 147 -12.17 5.75 10.79
C CYS A 147 -11.08 5.33 9.79
N VAL A 148 -11.06 4.06 9.36
CA VAL A 148 -10.13 3.58 8.33
C VAL A 148 -10.43 4.26 6.99
N SER A 149 -11.70 4.42 6.65
CA SER A 149 -12.14 5.07 5.41
C SER A 149 -11.75 6.55 5.39
N ASP A 150 -11.93 7.24 6.52
CA ASP A 150 -11.62 8.67 6.68
C ASP A 150 -10.16 8.95 7.05
N ASN A 151 -9.33 7.91 7.22
CA ASN A 151 -7.96 8.00 7.73
C ASN A 151 -7.84 8.74 9.08
N ILE A 152 -8.87 8.63 9.93
CA ILE A 152 -8.89 9.24 11.26
C ILE A 152 -7.97 8.46 12.19
N LYS A 153 -7.01 9.17 12.78
CA LYS A 153 -6.06 8.61 13.75
C LYS A 153 -6.56 8.82 15.17
N ILE A 154 -6.18 7.93 16.07
CA ILE A 154 -6.33 8.10 17.52
C ILE A 154 -5.24 9.05 17.96
N THR A 155 -5.60 10.26 18.39
CA THR A 155 -4.69 11.30 18.88
C THR A 155 -4.19 10.98 20.30
N LYS A 156 -3.05 11.56 20.68
CA LYS A 156 -2.49 11.39 22.02
C LYS A 156 -3.48 11.90 23.08
N GLY A 157 -3.65 11.16 24.17
CA GLY A 157 -4.55 11.51 25.27
C GLY A 157 -5.97 10.98 25.14
N HIS A 158 -6.33 10.37 24.00
CA HIS A 158 -7.65 9.77 23.82
C HIS A 158 -7.70 8.34 24.37
N LEU A 159 -8.83 7.97 24.97
CA LEU A 159 -9.13 6.60 25.35
C LEU A 159 -9.29 5.73 24.09
N ARG A 160 -8.68 4.55 24.10
CA ARG A 160 -8.73 3.58 23.01
C ARG A 160 -8.82 2.15 23.53
N LEU A 161 -9.43 1.29 22.72
CA LEU A 161 -9.43 -0.15 22.93
C LEU A 161 -8.22 -0.76 22.21
N GLY A 162 -7.41 -1.52 22.94
CA GLY A 162 -6.37 -2.38 22.40
C GLY A 162 -6.84 -3.84 22.33
N ILE A 163 -6.72 -4.45 21.16
CA ILE A 163 -7.09 -5.85 20.88
C ILE A 163 -5.78 -6.60 20.64
N LEU A 164 -5.46 -7.59 21.47
CA LEU A 164 -4.24 -8.39 21.35
C LEU A 164 -4.55 -9.65 20.55
N VAL A 165 -3.85 -9.81 19.43
CA VAL A 165 -4.02 -10.93 18.50
C VAL A 165 -2.70 -11.65 18.35
N ASN A 166 -2.73 -12.98 18.43
CA ASN A 166 -1.57 -13.83 18.21
C ASN A 166 -1.47 -14.26 16.76
N PHE A 167 -0.29 -14.06 16.17
CA PHE A 167 -0.05 -14.43 14.77
C PHE A 167 0.51 -15.85 14.65
N ASP A 168 1.55 -16.16 15.42
CA ASP A 168 2.32 -17.41 15.27
C ASP A 168 2.64 -18.05 16.63
N GLY A 169 1.83 -17.79 17.67
CA GLY A 169 2.05 -18.27 19.04
C GLY A 169 3.14 -17.51 19.83
N ASP A 170 4.19 -17.03 19.13
CA ASP A 170 5.30 -16.28 19.76
C ASP A 170 5.14 -14.76 19.64
N HIS A 171 4.24 -14.30 18.76
CA HIS A 171 4.11 -12.89 18.40
C HIS A 171 2.69 -12.39 18.66
N THR A 172 2.56 -11.62 19.74
CA THR A 172 1.38 -10.84 20.06
C THR A 172 1.47 -9.48 19.36
N SER A 173 0.44 -9.09 18.62
CA SER A 173 0.31 -7.73 18.08
C SER A 173 -0.93 -7.06 18.65
N THR A 174 -0.79 -5.80 19.08
CA THR A 174 -1.93 -5.01 19.52
C THR A 174 -2.49 -4.18 18.36
N TYR A 175 -3.77 -4.36 18.07
CA TYR A 175 -4.56 -3.49 17.22
C TYR A 175 -5.34 -2.47 18.05
N TYR A 176 -5.52 -1.27 17.53
CA TYR A 176 -6.20 -0.20 18.27
C TYR A 176 -7.46 0.26 17.55
N LYS A 177 -8.54 0.44 18.31
CA LYS A 177 -9.77 1.11 17.88
C LYS A 177 -10.02 2.32 18.79
N HIS A 178 -10.63 3.39 18.26
CA HIS A 178 -11.20 4.41 19.15
C HIS A 178 -12.24 3.75 20.05
N TRP A 179 -12.44 4.28 21.26
CA TRP A 179 -13.45 3.74 22.18
C TRP A 179 -14.85 3.67 21.53
N ARG A 180 -15.25 4.74 20.81
CA ARG A 180 -16.51 4.79 20.04
C ARG A 180 -16.57 3.88 18.81
N CYS A 181 -15.46 3.29 18.39
CA CYS A 181 -15.39 2.45 17.18
C CYS A 181 -15.35 0.96 17.50
N MET A 182 -15.60 0.58 18.76
CA MET A 182 -15.79 -0.82 19.14
C MET A 182 -17.06 -1.35 18.48
N SER A 183 -16.99 -2.54 17.86
CA SER A 183 -18.21 -3.23 17.45
C SER A 183 -18.89 -3.87 18.65
N GLU A 184 -20.17 -4.24 18.52
CA GLU A 184 -20.89 -5.03 19.52
C GLU A 184 -20.14 -6.32 19.87
N TYR A 185 -19.53 -6.96 18.86
CA TYR A 185 -18.69 -8.14 19.06
C TYR A 185 -17.43 -7.84 19.90
N ASP A 186 -16.70 -6.75 19.60
CA ASP A 186 -15.52 -6.37 20.38
C ASP A 186 -15.91 -6.08 21.84
N LEU A 187 -17.08 -5.45 22.05
CA LEU A 187 -17.58 -5.11 23.39
C LEU A 187 -17.97 -6.35 24.18
N ALA A 188 -18.71 -7.29 23.58
CA ALA A 188 -19.07 -8.55 24.22
C ALA A 188 -17.82 -9.36 24.63
N CYS A 189 -16.82 -9.46 23.74
CA CYS A 189 -15.57 -10.15 24.06
C CYS A 189 -14.76 -9.41 25.15
N ALA A 190 -14.75 -8.07 25.12
CA ALA A 190 -14.13 -7.25 26.17
C ALA A 190 -14.79 -7.45 27.54
N GLN A 191 -16.13 -7.55 27.60
CA GLN A 191 -16.88 -7.87 28.82
C GLN A 191 -16.51 -9.26 29.35
N MET A 192 -16.47 -10.27 28.48
CA MET A 192 -16.06 -11.61 28.88
C MET A 192 -14.62 -11.65 29.44
N CYS A 193 -13.68 -10.90 28.84
CA CYS A 193 -12.33 -10.78 29.38
C CYS A 193 -12.30 -10.03 30.72
N TYR A 194 -13.17 -9.04 30.91
CA TYR A 194 -13.28 -8.30 32.17
C TYR A 194 -13.82 -9.18 33.30
N GLU A 195 -14.88 -9.94 33.06
CA GLU A 195 -15.45 -10.89 34.04
C GLU A 195 -14.44 -11.97 34.47
N LYS A 196 -13.55 -12.38 33.56
CA LYS A 196 -12.45 -13.31 33.85
C LYS A 196 -11.25 -12.67 34.55
N GLY A 197 -11.20 -11.34 34.66
CA GLY A 197 -10.04 -10.61 35.19
C GLY A 197 -8.85 -10.55 34.22
N GLU A 198 -9.06 -10.84 32.93
CA GLU A 198 -8.04 -10.83 31.86
C GLU A 198 -8.04 -9.51 31.07
N PHE A 199 -8.79 -8.50 31.51
CA PHE A 199 -8.86 -7.20 30.86
C PHE A 199 -7.75 -6.28 31.39
N TYR A 200 -6.78 -5.94 30.54
CA TYR A 200 -5.58 -5.22 30.96
C TYR A 200 -5.72 -3.70 30.91
N GLY A 201 -4.92 -3.01 31.73
CA GLY A 201 -4.63 -1.59 31.58
C GLY A 201 -5.59 -0.63 32.31
N ILE A 202 -6.71 -1.12 32.88
CA ILE A 202 -7.66 -0.29 33.64
C ILE A 202 -6.95 0.50 34.75
N ASP A 203 -6.01 -0.12 35.46
CA ASP A 203 -5.28 0.52 36.58
C ASP A 203 -4.36 1.67 36.16
N LYS A 204 -4.04 1.80 34.87
CA LYS A 204 -3.11 2.82 34.35
C LYS A 204 -3.85 4.04 33.79
N ILE A 205 -5.18 4.04 33.83
CA ILE A 205 -6.04 5.08 33.26
C ILE A 205 -6.44 6.07 34.38
N PRO A 206 -6.55 7.38 34.11
CA PRO A 206 -7.09 8.34 35.07
C PRO A 206 -8.51 7.96 35.55
N GLU A 207 -8.85 8.24 36.81
CA GLU A 207 -10.12 7.80 37.42
C GLU A 207 -11.36 8.22 36.60
N GLU A 208 -11.36 9.44 36.05
CA GLU A 208 -12.45 9.95 35.19
C GLU A 208 -12.72 9.05 33.97
N LEU A 209 -11.68 8.51 33.34
CA LEU A 209 -11.81 7.63 32.19
C LEU A 209 -12.02 6.17 32.62
N LYS A 210 -11.55 5.81 33.81
CA LYS A 210 -11.76 4.48 34.40
C LYS A 210 -13.25 4.24 34.67
N GLU A 211 -13.97 5.21 35.22
CA GLU A 211 -15.43 5.14 35.40
C GLU A 211 -16.16 4.91 34.07
N VAL A 212 -15.72 5.57 32.98
CA VAL A 212 -16.30 5.38 31.65
C VAL A 212 -16.07 3.95 31.14
N VAL A 213 -14.87 3.40 31.35
CA VAL A 213 -14.54 2.02 30.97
C VAL A 213 -15.41 1.03 31.75
N LEU A 214 -15.47 1.17 33.07
CA LEU A 214 -16.28 0.31 33.94
C LEU A 214 -17.76 0.38 33.57
N LYS A 215 -18.31 1.59 33.40
CA LYS A 215 -19.70 1.78 33.01
C LYS A 215 -20.00 1.15 31.64
N THR A 216 -19.10 1.31 30.66
CA THR A 216 -19.26 0.68 29.33
C THR A 216 -19.28 -0.85 29.42
N LEU A 217 -18.39 -1.44 30.24
CA LEU A 217 -18.32 -2.88 30.43
C LEU A 217 -19.50 -3.43 31.25
N GLU A 218 -20.03 -2.66 32.19
CA GLU A 218 -21.21 -3.05 32.99
C GLU A 218 -22.52 -2.92 32.19
N THR A 219 -22.69 -1.85 31.42
CA THR A 219 -23.93 -1.63 30.65
C THR A 219 -23.97 -2.43 29.35
N GLY A 220 -22.82 -2.80 28.78
CA GLY A 220 -22.74 -3.37 27.44
C GLY A 220 -23.09 -2.37 26.34
N GLU A 221 -23.02 -1.07 26.64
CA GLU A 221 -23.23 0.01 25.68
C GLU A 221 -22.00 0.93 25.66
N VAL A 222 -21.57 1.35 24.47
CA VAL A 222 -20.38 2.21 24.32
C VAL A 222 -20.67 3.61 24.84
N VAL A 223 -20.20 3.92 26.06
CA VAL A 223 -20.31 5.25 26.64
C VAL A 223 -19.25 6.17 26.03
N GLU A 224 -19.66 7.34 25.52
CA GLU A 224 -18.74 8.30 24.92
C GLU A 224 -17.83 8.92 26.00
N PRO A 225 -16.50 8.82 25.87
CA PRO A 225 -15.59 9.39 26.85
C PRO A 225 -15.61 10.93 26.81
N PRO A 226 -15.46 11.60 27.96
CA PRO A 226 -15.33 13.06 27.99
C PRO A 226 -14.11 13.48 27.15
N GLU A 227 -14.25 14.57 26.38
CA GLU A 227 -13.15 15.06 25.56
C GLU A 227 -11.95 15.43 26.45
N PRO A 228 -10.76 14.89 26.18
CA PRO A 228 -9.60 15.19 27.00
C PRO A 228 -9.32 16.69 26.94
N LYS A 229 -9.10 17.33 28.09
CA LYS A 229 -8.62 18.71 28.16
C LYS A 229 -7.22 18.74 27.53
N ILE A 230 -7.15 19.03 26.23
CA ILE A 230 -5.89 19.13 25.50
C ILE A 230 -5.14 20.32 26.08
N VAL A 231 -4.25 20.08 27.04
CA VAL A 231 -3.32 21.10 27.50
C VAL A 231 -2.52 21.51 26.26
N PRO A 232 -2.62 22.78 25.82
CA PRO A 232 -1.96 23.21 24.60
C PRO A 232 -0.50 22.84 24.68
N PRO A 233 0.08 22.22 23.62
CA PRO A 233 1.44 21.73 23.66
C PRO A 233 2.34 22.88 24.08
N LYS A 234 3.02 22.75 25.23
CA LYS A 234 4.03 23.70 25.69
C LYS A 234 4.92 24.01 24.51
N ALA A 235 4.87 25.26 24.03
CA ALA A 235 5.55 25.69 22.82
C ALA A 235 6.99 25.20 22.90
N ARG A 236 7.36 24.24 22.05
CA ARG A 236 8.72 23.69 22.06
C ARG A 236 9.66 24.88 21.90
N ALA A 237 10.51 25.09 22.91
CA ALA A 237 11.53 26.13 22.89
C ALA A 237 12.22 26.06 21.52
N LYS A 238 12.18 27.18 20.79
CA LYS A 238 12.69 27.26 19.42
C LYS A 238 14.08 26.62 19.42
N PRO A 239 14.35 25.61 18.57
CA PRO A 239 15.67 25.00 18.53
C PRO A 239 16.66 26.12 18.26
N LYS A 240 17.57 26.37 19.23
CA LYS A 240 18.65 27.33 19.07
C LYS A 240 19.31 27.01 17.73
N LEU A 241 19.25 27.96 16.78
CA LEU A 241 19.87 27.80 15.48
C LEU A 241 21.32 27.37 15.74
N LYS A 242 21.65 26.12 15.41
CA LYS A 242 23.04 25.70 15.35
C LYS A 242 23.67 26.55 14.26
N THR A 243 24.48 27.51 14.68
CA THR A 243 25.36 28.27 13.81
C THR A 243 26.06 27.29 12.88
N SER A 244 25.95 27.54 11.58
CA SER A 244 26.57 26.75 10.54
C SER A 244 28.08 26.73 10.78
N ARG A 245 28.60 25.62 11.30
CA ARG A 245 30.03 25.37 11.41
C ARG A 245 30.58 25.37 9.99
N SER A 246 31.29 26.44 9.64
CA SER A 246 31.98 26.63 8.38
C SER A 246 32.88 25.42 8.12
N LYS A 247 32.72 24.89 6.90
CA LYS A 247 33.43 23.73 6.37
C LYS A 247 34.91 24.09 6.24
N LYS A 248 35.70 23.84 7.29
CA LYS A 248 37.15 24.01 7.28
C LYS A 248 37.76 22.94 6.37
N THR A 249 38.47 23.41 5.35
CA THR A 249 39.23 22.63 4.37
C THR A 249 40.16 21.63 5.05
N LYS A 250 40.13 20.39 4.55
CA LYS A 250 40.88 19.23 5.01
C LYS A 250 42.37 19.41 4.65
N VAL A 251 43.19 19.80 5.63
CA VAL A 251 44.65 19.59 5.61
C VAL A 251 44.95 18.39 6.47
N LYS A 252 45.74 17.47 5.92
CA LYS A 252 46.20 16.19 6.46
C LYS A 252 47.19 16.43 7.61
N PRO A 253 47.11 15.66 8.72
CA PRO A 253 48.33 15.41 9.49
C PRO A 253 48.52 13.94 9.91
N GLU A 254 49.79 13.60 10.10
CA GLU A 254 50.36 12.39 10.68
C GLU A 254 50.26 12.37 12.22
N PRO A 255 50.59 11.23 12.87
CA PRO A 255 50.25 10.96 14.27
C PRO A 255 51.43 11.10 15.23
N SER A 256 51.18 11.66 16.42
CA SER A 256 51.91 11.42 17.67
C SER A 256 51.20 12.21 18.78
N ILE A 257 50.67 11.66 19.89
CA ILE A 257 51.26 11.01 21.09
C ILE A 257 50.75 11.84 22.30
N SER A 258 50.21 11.13 23.31
CA SER A 258 50.02 11.46 24.76
C SER A 258 49.30 12.77 25.13
N SER A 259 48.70 12.99 26.30
CA SER A 259 48.56 12.29 27.58
C SER A 259 47.45 13.02 28.38
N GLU A 260 46.86 12.28 29.32
CA GLU A 260 46.38 12.65 30.67
C GLU A 260 45.42 13.83 30.97
N GLU A 261 44.39 13.43 31.75
CA GLU A 261 43.76 14.05 32.93
C GLU A 261 43.68 15.59 33.09
N SER A 262 42.46 16.07 33.37
CA SER A 262 42.18 16.81 34.61
C SER A 262 40.67 17.03 34.80
N GLU A 263 40.26 16.77 36.04
CA GLU A 263 38.97 17.07 36.62
C GLU A 263 38.80 18.56 36.93
N GLY A 264 37.56 19.00 37.17
CA GLY A 264 37.28 20.11 38.07
C GLY A 264 36.40 21.24 37.53
N PRO A 265 35.77 22.03 38.43
CA PRO A 265 34.31 22.13 38.49
C PRO A 265 33.77 23.58 38.60
N LEU A 266 32.45 23.73 38.83
CA LEU A 266 31.75 24.93 39.38
C LEU A 266 31.71 26.14 38.40
N GLU A 267 30.78 27.09 38.42
CA GLU A 267 29.58 27.48 39.19
C GLU A 267 28.82 28.42 38.22
N ASP A 268 27.50 28.33 38.10
CA ASP A 268 26.52 29.17 38.80
C ASP A 268 26.59 30.66 38.42
N LEU A 269 25.49 31.17 37.86
CA LEU A 269 25.14 32.60 37.86
C LEU A 269 23.67 32.77 37.47
N SER A 270 22.92 33.08 38.53
CA SER A 270 21.68 33.85 38.62
C SER A 270 21.46 34.90 37.51
N ASP A 271 20.18 35.11 37.13
CA ASP A 271 19.45 36.32 37.53
C ASP A 271 18.00 36.34 37.00
N GLU A 272 17.07 36.40 37.96
CA GLU A 272 15.94 37.34 38.08
C GLU A 272 15.85 38.47 37.01
N LEU A 273 14.72 38.92 36.47
CA LEU A 273 13.43 39.27 37.06
C LEU A 273 12.38 39.51 35.93
N GLN A 274 11.13 39.26 36.31
CA GLN A 274 9.85 39.90 35.95
C GLN A 274 9.79 40.94 34.79
N GLU A 275 8.76 40.82 33.93
CA GLU A 275 7.63 41.77 33.99
C GLU A 275 6.45 41.33 33.10
N THR A 276 5.29 41.35 33.73
CA THR A 276 3.93 41.27 33.18
C THR A 276 3.56 42.54 32.43
N ILE A 277 2.74 42.44 31.36
CA ILE A 277 1.51 43.23 31.11
C ILE A 277 0.79 42.68 29.84
N PRO A 278 -0.56 42.73 29.75
CA PRO A 278 -1.38 41.95 28.82
C PRO A 278 -2.01 42.83 27.70
N PRO A 279 -3.17 42.49 27.08
CA PRO A 279 -3.24 42.03 25.68
C PRO A 279 -4.05 42.96 24.76
N SER A 280 -3.93 42.83 23.42
CA SER A 280 -5.02 43.09 22.43
C SER A 280 -4.56 42.73 20.99
N PRO A 281 -5.41 42.82 19.93
CA PRO A 281 -6.15 41.65 19.45
C PRO A 281 -6.00 41.35 17.94
N ALA A 282 -6.45 40.15 17.57
CA ALA A 282 -7.07 39.75 16.31
C ALA A 282 -6.52 40.33 14.98
N THR A 283 -5.79 39.50 14.22
CA THR A 283 -5.85 39.54 12.75
C THR A 283 -5.81 38.14 12.12
N LYS A 284 -6.84 37.84 11.33
CA LYS A 284 -7.01 36.63 10.50
C LYS A 284 -5.99 36.64 9.35
N PRO A 285 -5.27 35.54 9.03
CA PRO A 285 -4.59 35.44 7.75
C PRO A 285 -5.42 34.69 6.71
N LYS A 286 -5.51 35.35 5.56
CA LYS A 286 -6.21 35.01 4.32
C LYS A 286 -5.65 33.74 3.66
N ALA A 287 -6.54 32.99 3.03
CA ALA A 287 -6.25 31.84 2.18
C ALA A 287 -5.35 32.23 0.98
N LYS A 288 -4.20 31.55 0.83
CA LYS A 288 -3.34 31.65 -0.35
C LYS A 288 -3.85 30.70 -1.44
N LYS A 289 -4.52 31.25 -2.45
CA LYS A 289 -4.79 30.58 -3.73
C LYS A 289 -3.48 30.46 -4.53
N SER A 290 -3.02 29.24 -4.82
CA SER A 290 -1.91 28.98 -5.73
C SER A 290 -2.37 29.15 -7.18
N LYS A 291 -1.81 30.16 -7.85
CA LYS A 291 -2.05 30.51 -9.26
C LYS A 291 -1.24 29.55 -10.14
N ALA A 292 -1.88 28.53 -10.73
CA ALA A 292 -1.27 27.72 -11.78
C ALA A 292 -1.32 28.48 -13.12
N LYS A 293 -0.14 28.72 -13.69
CA LYS A 293 0.07 29.44 -14.95
C LYS A 293 -0.32 28.53 -16.13
N ARG A 294 -1.54 28.69 -16.66
CA ARG A 294 -1.95 28.14 -17.97
C ARG A 294 -1.08 28.76 -19.07
N ARG A 295 -0.52 27.92 -19.94
CA ARG A 295 0.05 28.35 -21.23
C ARG A 295 -1.09 28.52 -22.23
N PRO A 296 -1.06 29.54 -23.12
CA PRO A 296 -2.08 29.73 -24.14
C PRO A 296 -1.97 28.65 -25.22
N ALA A 297 -3.12 28.10 -25.60
CA ALA A 297 -3.30 27.27 -26.78
C ALA A 297 -3.15 28.17 -28.03
N LYS A 298 -2.43 27.65 -29.04
CA LYS A 298 -2.37 28.25 -30.37
C LYS A 298 -3.33 27.45 -31.25
N GLU A 299 -4.35 28.13 -31.74
CA GLU A 299 -5.24 27.68 -32.80
C GLU A 299 -4.43 27.46 -34.09
N ILE A 300 -4.59 26.30 -34.71
CA ILE A 300 -4.33 26.07 -36.13
C ILE A 300 -5.49 25.22 -36.64
N ASP A 301 -6.27 25.82 -37.52
CA ASP A 301 -7.30 25.20 -38.34
C ASP A 301 -6.74 24.93 -39.74
N SER A 302 -7.25 23.85 -40.34
CA SER A 302 -7.38 23.56 -41.76
C SER A 302 -6.17 23.19 -42.64
N SER A 303 -6.21 21.92 -43.07
CA SER A 303 -6.24 21.48 -44.48
C SER A 303 -5.07 20.63 -45.01
N SER A 304 -5.48 19.70 -45.88
CA SER A 304 -4.79 18.88 -46.88
C SER A 304 -4.02 17.62 -46.46
N GLU A 305 -4.56 16.52 -47.01
CA GLU A 305 -3.98 15.24 -47.41
C GLU A 305 -2.46 15.23 -47.68
N ALA A 306 -1.76 14.30 -47.03
CA ALA A 306 -0.74 13.42 -47.61
C ALA A 306 -0.22 12.51 -46.49
N GLU A 307 -0.30 11.18 -46.67
CA GLU A 307 0.34 10.20 -45.79
C GLU A 307 1.87 10.42 -45.75
N PRO A 308 2.49 10.65 -44.58
CA PRO A 308 3.93 10.51 -44.48
C PRO A 308 4.29 9.05 -44.18
N GLU A 309 5.01 8.44 -45.12
CA GLU A 309 5.75 7.19 -44.95
C GLU A 309 6.52 7.17 -43.62
N TYR A 310 6.27 6.13 -42.83
CA TYR A 310 6.90 5.90 -41.54
C TYR A 310 8.37 5.50 -41.73
N ILE A 311 9.29 6.45 -41.51
CA ILE A 311 10.73 6.17 -41.43
C ILE A 311 11.05 5.73 -39.98
N PRO A 312 11.42 4.46 -39.73
CA PRO A 312 11.78 4.00 -38.40
C PRO A 312 13.06 4.71 -37.93
N ARG A 313 12.94 5.44 -36.82
CA ARG A 313 14.10 6.04 -36.13
C ARG A 313 15.00 4.92 -35.59
N LYS A 314 16.20 4.80 -36.18
CA LYS A 314 17.29 3.96 -35.67
C LYS A 314 17.63 4.40 -34.25
N SER A 315 17.20 3.61 -33.26
CA SER A 315 17.70 3.71 -31.89
C SER A 315 19.16 3.26 -31.89
N ARG A 316 20.03 4.12 -31.35
CA ARG A 316 21.43 3.78 -31.07
C ARG A 316 21.46 2.65 -30.04
N SER A 317 21.57 1.41 -30.50
CA SER A 317 21.99 0.29 -29.67
C SER A 317 23.46 0.49 -29.33
N ARG A 318 23.77 0.46 -28.03
CA ARG A 318 25.12 0.30 -27.53
C ARG A 318 25.55 -1.12 -27.89
N SER A 319 26.45 -1.25 -28.87
CA SER A 319 27.13 -2.50 -29.19
C SER A 319 28.04 -2.88 -28.02
N SER A 320 27.67 -3.91 -27.26
CA SER A 320 28.62 -4.64 -26.43
C SER A 320 29.33 -5.69 -27.29
N PRO A 321 30.66 -5.86 -27.15
CA PRO A 321 31.41 -6.82 -27.95
C PRO A 321 31.06 -8.25 -27.52
N PHE A 322 30.57 -9.04 -28.49
CA PHE A 322 30.48 -10.48 -28.41
C PHE A 322 31.89 -11.07 -28.29
N LYS A 323 32.14 -11.88 -27.25
CA LYS A 323 33.26 -12.83 -27.24
C LYS A 323 32.73 -14.16 -27.77
N GLU A 324 33.21 -14.52 -28.96
CA GLU A 324 33.19 -15.89 -29.47
C GLU A 324 33.96 -16.80 -28.49
N ALA A 325 33.29 -17.84 -28.01
CA ALA A 325 33.94 -19.05 -27.55
C ALA A 325 33.36 -20.19 -28.39
N ASN A 326 34.18 -20.59 -29.35
CA ASN A 326 34.06 -21.78 -30.17
C ASN A 326 34.55 -23.00 -29.35
N VAL A 327 34.23 -24.20 -29.84
CA VAL A 327 34.86 -25.51 -29.51
C VAL A 327 34.23 -26.20 -28.27
N LEU A 328 33.77 -27.46 -28.26
CA LEU A 328 34.10 -28.66 -29.03
C LEU A 328 32.88 -29.62 -29.05
N ALA A 329 32.74 -30.35 -30.15
CA ALA A 329 31.85 -31.50 -30.29
C ALA A 329 32.43 -32.72 -29.57
N GLU A 330 31.60 -33.52 -28.91
CA GLU A 330 31.82 -34.97 -28.80
C GLU A 330 30.50 -35.72 -28.98
N ALA A 331 30.50 -36.56 -30.01
CA ALA A 331 29.51 -37.58 -30.28
C ALA A 331 30.04 -38.90 -29.70
N ALA A 332 29.20 -39.63 -28.97
CA ALA A 332 29.32 -41.06 -28.72
C ALA A 332 27.89 -41.59 -28.46
N THR A 333 27.20 -42.28 -29.37
CA THR A 333 27.26 -43.72 -29.70
C THR A 333 27.29 -44.68 -28.51
N SER A 334 26.12 -45.22 -28.15
CA SER A 334 25.85 -46.59 -27.67
C SER A 334 24.33 -46.75 -27.49
N ALA A 335 23.60 -47.31 -28.45
CA ALA A 335 23.28 -48.74 -28.63
C ALA A 335 22.26 -49.29 -27.59
N PRO A 336 21.21 -50.03 -28.02
CA PRO A 336 20.15 -50.58 -27.18
C PRO A 336 20.50 -51.99 -26.66
N GLU A 337 20.10 -52.30 -25.43
CA GLU A 337 20.03 -53.69 -24.94
C GLU A 337 18.56 -54.12 -24.78
N ASP A 338 18.17 -55.01 -25.69
CA ASP A 338 17.20 -56.09 -25.48
C ASP A 338 17.66 -57.02 -24.36
N LEU A 339 16.75 -57.44 -23.46
CA LEU A 339 16.79 -58.66 -22.62
C LEU A 339 15.77 -58.45 -21.47
N MET A 340 14.84 -59.32 -21.09
CA MET A 340 14.36 -60.63 -21.53
C MET A 340 13.02 -60.87 -20.79
N ASP A 341 12.20 -61.76 -21.33
CA ASP A 341 11.06 -62.44 -20.68
C ASP A 341 11.34 -62.94 -19.26
N ASP A 342 10.35 -62.77 -18.37
CA ASP A 342 9.75 -63.84 -17.54
C ASP A 342 8.33 -63.44 -17.08
#